data_AF-A0A871Y6L4-F1
#
_entry.id   AF-A0A871Y6L4-F1
#
_cell.length_a   1.000
_cell.length_b   1.000
_cell.length_c   1.000
_cell.angle_alpha   90.00
_cell.angle_beta   90.00
_cell.angle_gamma   90.00
#
_symmetry.space_group_name_H-M   'P 1'
#
loop_
_entity.id
_entity.type
_entity.pdbx_description
1 polymer ?
#
loop_
_entity_poly.entity_id
_entity_poly.type
_entity_poly.pdbx_seq_one_letter_code
_entity_poly.pdbx_strand_id
1 'polypeptide(L)'
;MKKISQHVTAVVTASALLFAGAGAVSAADSVARGQKPATAIAEYREAKAEFKAALETYKANKQTVMAEYKAAFAAWKLASAELLAARKAIEETYRAAVRAAHTAKQAVVESETATEEEKLAAIATFKAAKKAAFEAKKTALAALSPLGAPPAKPVKATKPVKTNKGQSGR
;
A
#
# COMPACT_ATOMS: atom_id res chain seq x y z
N MET A 1 -10.50 1.31 29.03
CA MET A 1 -11.58 0.89 28.12
C MET A 1 -11.70 1.89 26.97
N LYS A 2 -11.89 1.36 25.75
CA LYS A 2 -12.31 2.00 24.48
C LYS A 2 -11.41 3.08 23.84
N LYS A 3 -10.62 2.60 22.86
CA LYS A 3 -10.16 3.34 21.68
C LYS A 3 -11.38 3.84 20.89
N ILE A 4 -11.42 5.12 20.56
CA ILE A 4 -12.30 5.64 19.51
C ILE A 4 -11.46 5.72 18.23
N SER A 5 -11.57 4.66 17.43
CA SER A 5 -11.03 4.61 16.07
C SER A 5 -11.99 5.42 15.21
N GLN A 6 -11.56 6.61 14.77
CA GLN A 6 -12.26 7.33 13.72
C GLN A 6 -12.05 6.55 12.41
N HIS A 7 -13.06 5.77 12.06
CA HIS A 7 -13.24 5.24 10.71
C HIS A 7 -13.38 6.43 9.76
N VAL A 8 -12.38 6.61 8.89
CA VAL A 8 -12.49 7.48 7.72
C VAL A 8 -13.56 6.87 6.82
N THR A 9 -14.72 7.52 6.85
CA THR A 9 -15.88 7.27 6.01
C THR A 9 -15.45 7.19 4.55
N ALA A 10 -15.84 6.10 3.90
CA ALA A 10 -15.74 5.91 2.48
C ALA A 10 -16.45 7.05 1.73
N VAL A 11 -15.70 7.82 0.95
CA VAL A 11 -16.27 8.63 -0.13
C VAL A 11 -16.21 7.77 -1.39
N VAL A 12 -17.21 6.91 -1.53
CA VAL A 12 -17.60 6.35 -2.82
C VAL A 12 -18.42 7.44 -3.51
N THR A 13 -17.76 8.36 -4.20
CA THR A 13 -18.40 9.05 -5.33
C THR A 13 -18.06 8.25 -6.58
N ALA A 14 -18.88 7.22 -6.80
CA ALA A 14 -19.06 6.67 -8.13
C ALA A 14 -19.63 7.76 -9.02
N SER A 15 -18.78 8.51 -9.72
CA SER A 15 -19.20 9.17 -10.95
C SER A 15 -19.37 8.08 -12.00
N ALA A 16 -20.54 7.46 -11.98
CA ALA A 16 -21.08 6.74 -13.11
C ALA A 16 -21.12 7.70 -14.30
N LEU A 17 -20.10 7.67 -15.17
CA LEU A 17 -20.30 8.12 -16.53
C LEU A 17 -20.98 6.97 -17.27
N LEU A 18 -22.31 7.11 -17.32
CA LEU A 18 -23.19 6.48 -18.28
C LEU A 18 -22.59 6.59 -19.69
N PHE A 19 -21.91 5.54 -20.14
CA PHE A 19 -22.09 5.07 -21.50
C PHE A 19 -23.15 3.97 -21.46
N ALA A 20 -24.37 4.38 -21.10
CA ALA A 20 -25.55 3.61 -21.43
C ALA A 20 -25.58 3.49 -22.95
N GLY A 21 -25.59 2.24 -23.42
CA GLY A 21 -26.00 1.95 -24.78
C GLY A 21 -27.35 2.60 -25.03
N ALA A 22 -27.38 3.57 -25.93
CA ALA A 22 -28.58 4.12 -26.51
C ALA A 22 -28.43 3.99 -28.03
N GLY A 23 -29.22 3.07 -28.60
CA GLY A 23 -29.59 3.08 -30.02
C GLY A 23 -28.55 2.53 -30.99
N ALA A 24 -28.60 1.22 -31.23
CA ALA A 24 -28.43 0.74 -32.60
C ALA A 24 -29.55 1.33 -33.46
N VAL A 25 -29.32 2.50 -34.06
CA VAL A 25 -30.10 2.95 -35.21
C VAL A 25 -29.33 2.50 -36.44
N SER A 26 -29.90 1.52 -37.15
CA SER A 26 -29.34 0.93 -38.36
C SER A 26 -28.85 1.98 -39.35
N ALA A 27 -27.57 1.92 -39.69
CA ALA A 27 -26.96 2.63 -40.81
C ALA A 27 -27.17 1.86 -42.14
N ALA A 28 -28.41 1.48 -42.44
CA ALA A 28 -28.77 1.02 -43.79
C ALA A 28 -29.25 2.19 -44.68
N ASP A 29 -29.24 3.44 -44.18
CA ASP A 29 -29.86 4.59 -44.84
C ASP A 29 -28.95 5.83 -44.97
N SER A 30 -27.67 5.59 -45.26
CA SER A 30 -26.71 6.68 -45.56
C SER A 30 -25.95 6.53 -46.89
N VAL A 31 -26.31 5.54 -47.71
CA VAL A 31 -25.95 5.58 -49.16
C VAL A 31 -26.84 6.60 -49.91
N ALA A 32 -27.88 7.13 -49.26
CA ALA A 32 -28.66 8.27 -49.71
C ALA A 32 -28.51 9.46 -48.74
N ARG A 33 -27.43 10.25 -48.83
CA ARG A 33 -27.42 11.67 -48.38
C ARG A 33 -26.08 12.35 -48.68
N GLY A 34 -26.11 13.36 -49.55
CA GLY A 34 -24.97 14.24 -49.83
C GLY A 34 -24.54 15.05 -48.60
N GLN A 35 -23.59 14.54 -47.83
CA GLN A 35 -22.85 15.36 -46.87
C GLN A 35 -21.84 16.23 -47.62
N LYS A 36 -21.99 17.55 -47.50
CA LYS A 36 -21.05 18.53 -48.08
C LYS A 36 -19.68 18.41 -47.38
N PRO A 37 -18.55 18.52 -48.09
CA PRO A 37 -17.20 18.44 -47.50
C PRO A 37 -16.96 19.45 -46.36
N ALA A 38 -17.70 20.56 -46.33
CA ALA A 38 -17.64 21.56 -45.27
C ALA A 38 -18.05 21.01 -43.88
N THR A 39 -19.03 20.10 -43.80
CA THR A 39 -19.48 19.53 -42.52
C THR A 39 -18.45 18.56 -41.96
N ALA A 40 -17.85 17.72 -42.81
CA ALA A 40 -16.77 16.81 -42.41
C ALA A 40 -15.51 17.56 -41.90
N ILE A 41 -15.18 18.71 -42.50
CA ILE A 41 -14.06 19.55 -42.04
C ILE A 41 -14.37 20.17 -40.67
N ALA A 42 -15.61 20.59 -40.41
CA ALA A 42 -16.04 21.12 -39.12
C ALA A 42 -15.96 20.06 -38.02
N GLU A 43 -16.53 18.87 -38.26
CA GLU A 43 -16.49 17.72 -37.33
C GLU A 43 -15.04 17.32 -36.99
N TYR A 44 -14.13 17.33 -37.96
CA TYR A 44 -12.73 17.02 -37.71
C TYR A 44 -12.02 18.08 -36.84
N ARG A 45 -12.34 19.36 -37.01
CA ARG A 45 -11.76 20.44 -36.19
C ARG A 45 -12.22 20.33 -34.74
N GLU A 46 -13.49 20.04 -34.53
CA GLU A 46 -14.09 19.82 -33.21
C GLU A 46 -13.46 18.60 -32.51
N ALA A 47 -13.42 17.44 -33.19
CA ALA A 47 -12.78 16.23 -32.65
C ALA A 47 -11.29 16.44 -32.32
N LYS A 48 -10.57 17.26 -33.10
CA LYS A 48 -9.18 17.61 -32.81
C LYS A 48 -9.05 18.52 -31.59
N ALA A 49 -9.99 19.43 -31.37
CA ALA A 49 -10.01 20.28 -30.18
C ALA A 49 -10.32 19.45 -28.92
N GLU A 50 -11.31 18.57 -28.98
CA GLU A 50 -11.65 17.63 -27.90
C GLU A 50 -10.47 16.70 -27.55
N PHE A 51 -9.80 16.15 -28.56
CA PHE A 51 -8.62 15.30 -28.34
C PHE A 51 -7.49 16.04 -27.62
N LYS A 52 -7.25 17.31 -27.97
CA LYS A 52 -6.24 18.13 -27.28
C LYS A 52 -6.64 18.40 -25.83
N ALA A 53 -7.90 18.76 -25.58
CA ALA A 53 -8.40 18.97 -24.23
C ALA A 53 -8.26 17.70 -23.38
N ALA A 54 -8.69 16.55 -23.91
CA ALA A 54 -8.56 15.25 -23.25
C ALA A 54 -7.09 14.87 -22.97
N LEU A 55 -6.16 15.23 -23.85
CA LEU A 55 -4.73 15.01 -23.63
C LEU A 55 -4.16 15.86 -22.49
N GLU A 56 -4.57 17.12 -22.37
CA GLU A 56 -4.12 17.97 -21.26
C GLU A 56 -4.69 17.48 -19.92
N THR A 57 -5.97 17.11 -19.88
CA THR A 57 -6.57 16.45 -18.71
C THR A 57 -5.84 15.16 -18.36
N TYR A 58 -5.51 14.32 -19.35
CA TYR A 58 -4.73 13.09 -19.14
C TYR A 58 -3.36 13.36 -18.52
N LYS A 59 -2.63 14.36 -19.02
CA LYS A 59 -1.31 14.73 -18.49
C LYS A 59 -1.40 15.23 -17.05
N ALA A 60 -2.35 16.11 -16.77
CA ALA A 60 -2.58 16.66 -15.43
C ALA A 60 -2.93 15.53 -14.45
N ASN A 61 -3.91 14.69 -14.77
CA ASN A 61 -4.31 13.56 -13.93
C ASN A 61 -3.16 12.58 -13.70
N LYS A 62 -2.37 12.28 -14.73
CA LYS A 62 -1.18 11.44 -14.60
C LYS A 62 -0.15 12.03 -13.63
N GLN A 63 0.08 13.34 -13.67
CA GLN A 63 1.00 13.99 -12.74
C GLN A 63 0.49 13.93 -11.30
N THR A 64 -0.79 14.28 -11.08
CA THR A 64 -1.42 14.24 -9.76
C THR A 64 -1.35 12.85 -9.13
N VAL A 65 -1.81 11.82 -9.85
CA VAL A 65 -1.85 10.45 -9.34
C VAL A 65 -0.44 9.90 -9.09
N MET A 66 0.56 10.29 -9.89
CA MET A 66 1.96 9.90 -9.64
C MET A 66 2.57 10.63 -8.45
N ALA A 67 2.17 11.88 -8.18
CA ALA A 67 2.61 12.62 -7.00
C ALA A 67 2.03 12.00 -5.72
N GLU A 68 0.74 11.68 -5.71
CA GLU A 68 0.06 10.97 -4.62
C GLU A 68 0.70 9.60 -4.36
N TYR A 69 0.98 8.82 -5.40
CA TYR A 69 1.68 7.55 -5.27
C TYR A 69 3.05 7.70 -4.61
N LYS A 70 3.86 8.68 -5.04
CA LYS A 70 5.19 8.93 -4.45
C LYS A 70 5.10 9.31 -2.98
N ALA A 71 4.14 10.18 -2.63
CA ALA A 71 3.91 10.59 -1.26
C ALA A 71 3.49 9.39 -0.39
N ALA A 72 2.52 8.60 -0.84
CA ALA A 72 2.07 7.40 -0.14
C ALA A 72 3.20 6.37 0.01
N PHE A 73 4.02 6.18 -1.03
CA PHE A 73 5.15 5.25 -1.00
C PHE A 73 6.26 5.72 -0.05
N ALA A 74 6.53 7.02 0.02
CA ALA A 74 7.47 7.59 0.99
C ALA A 74 6.98 7.39 2.44
N ALA A 75 5.70 7.66 2.70
CA ALA A 75 5.09 7.42 4.01
C ALA A 75 5.14 5.93 4.40
N TRP A 76 4.83 5.03 3.47
CA TRP A 76 4.93 3.58 3.70
C TRP A 76 6.37 3.14 4.01
N LYS A 77 7.37 3.69 3.32
CA LYS A 77 8.78 3.39 3.61
C LYS A 77 9.19 3.85 5.00
N LEU A 78 8.78 5.04 5.41
CA LEU A 78 9.06 5.56 6.75
C LEU A 78 8.44 4.67 7.82
N ALA A 79 7.14 4.36 7.70
CA ALA A 79 6.43 3.47 8.62
C ALA A 79 7.04 2.04 8.64
N SER A 80 7.51 1.56 7.49
CA SER A 80 8.25 0.28 7.41
C SER A 80 9.55 0.32 8.21
N ALA A 81 10.32 1.41 8.09
CA ALA A 81 11.58 1.57 8.79
C ALA A 81 11.36 1.64 10.31
N GLU A 82 10.34 2.37 10.76
CA GLU A 82 9.96 2.45 12.18
C GLU A 82 9.54 1.10 12.74
N LEU A 83 8.73 0.32 11.99
CA LEU A 83 8.34 -1.02 12.39
C LEU A 83 9.56 -1.96 12.53
N LEU A 84 10.52 -1.88 11.59
CA LEU A 84 11.75 -2.66 11.65
C LEU A 84 12.63 -2.24 12.83
N ALA A 85 12.74 -0.94 13.11
CA ALA A 85 13.46 -0.42 14.27
C ALA A 85 12.85 -0.92 15.58
N ALA A 86 11.51 -0.87 15.71
CA ALA A 86 10.80 -1.38 16.88
C ALA A 86 11.05 -2.89 17.08
N ARG A 87 11.02 -3.69 16.01
CA ARG A 87 11.34 -5.13 16.07
C ARG A 87 12.77 -5.38 16.54
N LYS A 88 13.74 -4.59 16.05
CA LYS A 88 15.14 -4.69 16.48
C LYS A 88 15.30 -4.35 17.96
N ALA A 89 14.68 -3.27 18.44
CA ALA A 89 14.72 -2.88 19.83
C ALA A 89 14.13 -3.95 20.77
N ILE A 90 13.04 -4.59 20.37
CA ILE A 90 12.45 -5.73 21.10
C ILE A 90 13.44 -6.91 21.16
N GLU A 91 14.09 -7.24 20.04
CA GLU A 91 15.07 -8.32 19.98
C GLU A 91 16.32 -8.03 20.82
N GLU A 92 16.80 -6.79 20.82
CA GLU A 92 17.93 -6.35 21.65
C GLU A 92 17.59 -6.44 23.13
N THR A 93 16.40 -5.99 23.53
CA THR A 93 15.91 -6.10 24.91
C THR A 93 15.83 -7.56 25.36
N TYR A 94 15.30 -8.44 24.51
CA TYR A 94 15.25 -9.88 24.77
C TYR A 94 16.66 -10.46 24.97
N ARG A 95 17.59 -10.16 24.05
CA ARG A 95 18.96 -10.65 24.11
C ARG A 95 19.70 -10.14 25.35
N ALA A 96 19.51 -8.87 25.71
CA ALA A 96 20.08 -8.28 26.92
C ALA A 96 19.57 -8.98 28.18
N ALA A 97 18.26 -9.18 28.30
CA ALA A 97 17.65 -9.87 29.45
C ALA A 97 18.16 -11.32 29.60
N VAL A 98 18.23 -12.07 28.49
CA VAL A 98 18.74 -13.45 28.52
C VAL A 98 20.23 -13.50 28.86
N ARG A 99 21.04 -12.58 28.33
CA ARG A 99 22.47 -12.49 28.67
C ARG A 99 22.67 -12.17 30.14
N ALA A 100 21.96 -11.18 30.69
CA ALA A 100 22.04 -10.83 32.11
C ALA A 100 21.69 -12.02 33.01
N ALA A 101 20.59 -12.73 32.71
CA ALA A 101 20.20 -13.94 33.43
C ALA A 101 21.23 -15.07 33.28
N HIS A 102 21.86 -15.20 32.10
CA HIS A 102 22.90 -16.20 31.87
C HIS A 102 24.15 -15.91 32.70
N THR A 103 24.61 -14.65 32.73
CA THR A 103 25.75 -14.21 33.53
C THR A 103 25.51 -14.43 35.01
N ALA A 104 24.31 -14.11 35.52
CA ALA A 104 23.94 -14.38 36.91
C ALA A 104 23.98 -15.88 37.24
N LYS A 105 23.47 -16.74 36.34
CA LYS A 105 23.54 -18.20 36.49
C LYS A 105 24.99 -18.70 36.46
N GLN A 106 25.82 -18.19 35.55
CA GLN A 106 27.23 -18.59 35.46
C GLN A 106 27.99 -18.26 36.74
N ALA A 107 27.80 -17.05 37.30
CA ALA A 107 28.46 -16.65 38.53
C ALA A 107 28.20 -17.62 39.71
N VAL A 108 26.99 -18.20 39.80
CA VAL A 108 26.66 -19.19 40.83
C VAL A 108 27.22 -20.58 40.48
N VAL A 109 27.08 -21.00 39.21
CA VAL A 109 27.52 -22.34 38.78
C VAL A 109 29.04 -22.51 38.83
N GLU A 110 29.77 -21.45 38.49
CA GLU A 110 31.24 -21.42 38.47
C GLU A 110 31.83 -21.13 39.87
N SER A 111 31.01 -20.82 40.87
CA SER A 111 31.46 -20.63 42.24
C SER A 111 31.86 -21.96 42.89
N GLU A 112 33.09 -22.01 43.41
CA GLU A 112 33.61 -23.15 44.15
C GLU A 112 32.95 -23.32 45.52
N THR A 113 32.39 -22.25 46.09
CA THR A 113 31.73 -22.26 47.40
C THR A 113 30.22 -22.50 47.33
N ALA A 114 29.65 -22.52 46.12
CA ALA A 114 28.21 -22.72 45.94
C ALA A 114 27.83 -24.20 46.10
N THR A 115 26.73 -24.46 46.81
CA THR A 115 26.19 -25.81 46.97
C THR A 115 25.48 -26.30 45.70
N GLU A 116 25.24 -27.60 45.59
CA GLU A 116 24.55 -28.15 44.42
C GLU A 116 23.10 -27.65 44.32
N GLU A 117 22.43 -27.47 45.46
CA GLU A 117 21.09 -26.88 45.53
C GLU A 117 21.07 -25.45 45.00
N GLU A 118 22.08 -24.63 45.32
CA GLU A 118 22.22 -23.26 44.82
C GLU A 118 22.44 -23.24 43.30
N LYS A 119 23.26 -24.16 42.78
CA LYS A 119 23.50 -24.30 41.34
C LYS A 119 22.23 -24.71 40.60
N LEU A 120 21.48 -25.68 41.12
CA LEU A 120 20.18 -26.08 40.58
C LEU A 120 19.16 -24.94 40.63
N ALA A 121 19.10 -24.18 41.73
CA ALA A 121 18.24 -23.01 41.87
C ALA A 121 18.60 -21.91 40.85
N ALA A 122 19.88 -21.67 40.61
CA ALA A 122 20.34 -20.72 39.60
C ALA A 122 19.94 -21.15 38.18
N ILE A 123 20.06 -22.44 37.84
CA ILE A 123 19.62 -23.00 36.56
C ILE A 123 18.09 -22.86 36.40
N ALA A 124 17.32 -23.16 37.45
CA ALA A 124 15.87 -23.01 37.43
C ALA A 124 15.45 -21.54 37.25
N THR A 125 16.12 -20.62 37.95
CA THR A 125 15.92 -19.18 37.84
C THR A 125 16.23 -18.69 36.42
N PHE A 126 17.33 -19.14 35.81
CA PHE A 126 17.65 -18.82 34.42
C PHE A 126 16.57 -19.29 33.45
N LYS A 127 16.07 -20.53 33.60
CA LYS A 127 14.99 -21.07 32.76
C LYS A 127 13.71 -20.23 32.90
N ALA A 128 13.35 -19.86 34.14
CA ALA A 128 12.20 -19.00 34.41
C ALA A 128 12.37 -17.60 33.79
N ALA A 129 13.54 -16.97 33.96
CA ALA A 129 13.86 -15.67 33.37
C ALA A 129 13.82 -15.70 31.84
N LYS A 130 14.38 -16.74 31.21
CA LYS A 130 14.33 -16.92 29.76
C LYS A 130 12.90 -17.06 29.25
N LYS A 131 12.05 -17.83 29.96
CA LYS A 131 10.62 -17.96 29.63
C LYS A 131 9.90 -16.62 29.76
N ALA A 132 10.11 -15.89 30.85
CA ALA A 132 9.51 -14.57 31.07
C ALA A 132 9.94 -13.56 29.98
N ALA A 133 11.23 -13.52 29.64
CA ALA A 133 11.75 -12.67 28.57
C ALA A 133 11.15 -13.02 27.20
N PHE A 134 10.93 -14.32 26.93
CA PHE A 134 10.29 -14.77 25.70
C PHE A 134 8.82 -14.34 25.63
N GLU A 135 8.05 -14.50 26.70
CA GLU A 135 6.65 -14.04 26.74
C GLU A 135 6.54 -12.51 26.64
N ALA A 136 7.47 -11.77 27.26
CA ALA A 136 7.55 -10.32 27.11
C ALA A 136 7.84 -9.92 25.65
N LYS A 137 8.81 -10.57 25.00
CA LYS A 137 9.10 -10.37 23.56
C LYS A 137 7.88 -10.67 22.69
N LYS A 138 7.20 -11.80 22.93
CA LYS A 138 5.99 -12.19 22.20
C LYS A 138 4.88 -11.16 22.36
N THR A 139 4.65 -10.70 23.59
CA THR A 139 3.64 -9.67 23.89
C THR A 139 3.97 -8.34 23.22
N ALA A 140 5.24 -7.91 23.27
CA ALA A 140 5.69 -6.70 22.60
C ALA A 140 5.56 -6.79 21.07
N LEU A 141 5.92 -7.94 20.47
CA LEU A 141 5.73 -8.18 19.04
C LEU A 141 4.25 -8.18 18.63
N ALA A 142 3.36 -8.71 19.47
CA ALA A 142 1.92 -8.70 19.22
C ALA A 142 1.30 -7.30 19.36
N ALA A 143 1.92 -6.41 20.14
CA ALA A 143 1.51 -5.01 20.25
C ALA A 143 1.90 -4.17 19.02
N LEU A 144 2.85 -4.64 18.20
CA LEU A 144 3.21 -3.97 16.94
C LEU A 144 2.08 -4.14 15.92
N SER A 145 1.54 -3.02 15.45
CA SER A 145 0.52 -3.05 14.40
C SER A 145 1.15 -3.50 13.08
N PRO A 146 0.48 -4.40 12.33
CA PRO A 146 0.96 -4.81 11.02
C PRO A 146 0.90 -3.62 10.06
N LEU A 147 1.92 -3.49 9.22
CA LEU A 147 1.89 -2.52 8.14
C LEU A 147 1.03 -3.06 7.00
N GLY A 148 0.24 -2.18 6.39
CA GLY A 148 -0.48 -2.50 5.16
C GLY A 148 0.47 -2.80 3.99
N ALA A 149 -0.09 -3.33 2.90
CA ALA A 149 0.65 -3.55 1.67
C ALA A 149 1.25 -2.22 1.14
N PRO A 150 2.40 -2.27 0.43
CA PRO A 150 2.93 -1.09 -0.23
C PRO A 150 1.88 -0.51 -1.20
N PRO A 151 1.80 0.82 -1.34
CA PRO A 151 0.92 1.45 -2.33
C PRO A 151 1.16 0.85 -3.72
N ALA A 152 0.07 0.50 -4.40
CA ALA A 152 0.14 0.00 -5.76
C ALA A 152 0.53 1.13 -6.72
N LYS A 153 1.37 0.82 -7.71
CA LYS A 153 1.65 1.77 -8.79
C LYS A 153 0.35 2.07 -9.54
N PRO A 154 0.07 3.34 -9.86
CA PRO A 154 -1.08 3.70 -10.68
C PRO A 154 -1.05 2.93 -12.00
N VAL A 155 -2.18 2.31 -12.36
CA VAL A 155 -2.35 1.69 -13.66
C VAL A 155 -2.21 2.78 -14.73
N LYS A 156 -1.49 2.49 -15.81
CA LYS A 156 -1.37 3.42 -16.93
C LYS A 156 -2.76 3.73 -17.46
N ALA A 157 -3.23 4.95 -17.22
CA ALA A 157 -4.46 5.42 -17.86
C ALA A 157 -4.31 5.29 -19.38
N THR A 158 -5.37 4.81 -20.04
CA THR A 158 -5.44 4.70 -21.49
C THR A 158 -5.33 6.10 -22.07
N LYS A 159 -4.29 6.33 -22.88
CA LYS A 159 -4.11 7.60 -23.56
C LYS A 159 -5.33 7.82 -24.48
N PRO A 160 -5.87 9.04 -24.56
CA PRO A 160 -6.86 9.36 -25.59
C PRO A 160 -6.33 8.90 -26.96
N VAL A 161 -7.15 8.16 -27.70
CA VAL A 161 -6.83 7.72 -29.06
C VAL A 161 -7.38 8.78 -30.00
N LYS A 162 -6.57 9.17 -30.99
CA LYS A 162 -7.04 10.08 -32.03
C LYS A 162 -8.09 9.33 -32.85
N THR A 163 -9.33 9.84 -32.89
CA THR A 163 -10.37 9.27 -33.75
C THR A 163 -10.01 9.55 -35.21
N ASN A 164 -9.50 8.54 -35.91
CA ASN A 164 -9.54 8.51 -37.36
C ASN A 164 -10.89 7.91 -37.75
N LYS A 165 -11.91 8.76 -37.93
CA LYS A 165 -13.15 8.36 -38.59
C LYS A 165 -12.81 8.13 -40.08
N GLY A 166 -12.20 6.99 -40.37
CA GLY A 166 -11.59 6.70 -41.67
C GLY A 166 -10.82 5.38 -41.77
N GLN A 167 -10.68 4.59 -40.70
CA GLN A 167 -10.13 3.24 -40.81
C GLN A 167 -10.84 2.25 -39.89
N SER A 168 -11.05 1.05 -40.43
CA SER A 168 -11.61 -0.17 -39.85
C SER A 168 -13.15 -0.30 -39.97
N GLY A 169 -13.69 -1.22 -40.75
CA GLY A 169 -13.05 -2.26 -41.54
C GLY A 169 -14.09 -3.15 -42.20
N ARG A 170 -13.76 -3.53 -43.45
CA ARG A 170 -14.40 -4.52 -44.33
C ARG A 170 -15.83 -4.25 -44.73
#